data_AF-A0A9E2ZT59-F1
#
_entry.id   AF-A0A9E2ZT59-F1
#
_cell.length_a   1.000
_cell.length_b   1.000
_cell.length_c   1.000
_cell.angle_alpha   90.00
_cell.angle_beta   90.00
_cell.angle_gamma   90.00
#
_symmetry.space_group_name_H-M   'P 1'
#
loop_
_entity.id
_entity.type
_entity.pdbx_description
1 polymer ?
#
loop_
_entity_poly.entity_id
_entity_poly.type
_entity_poly.pdbx_seq_one_letter_code
_entity_poly.pdbx_strand_id
1 'polypeptide(L)'
;MSHALPGDGHRGGFSIAEASADTDALAPVHGLFRRRYSGDDALLELAGLRFAQLGLAAETYADTPDELEHVLRFVPPHRSLPVVHLNRDLNLLHERDRAVVAGFAERFAGRLTGLVVHDKAEMAAQTDQFVTAMRGLDARLRERPGRPFVFLEYAAGLEPDWFVEVAERLRDAERVSCCIDVGHIGIRQASARFARSYPGLSFTGLDPGDGRLPDLVAAIQDAVAGALPDVLGVIGSVGRLGKHVHFHLHDGHPLVAGLQDHFSFLTRLPIPFSYRGRESLAMMYGPGGVASIVSAAAQACRPHEVSCTLEIHQVEGRLPLADAARLFPHWRDTTNAERMNYWLSVLGENAMLVSQCLTEVRGPGPAG
;
A
#
# COMPACT_ATOMS: atom_id res chain seq x y z
N MET A 1 35.52 56.10 -42.74
CA MET A 1 36.01 54.97 -43.54
C MET A 1 36.88 54.10 -42.64
N SER A 2 36.55 52.79 -42.59
CA SER A 2 37.31 51.63 -42.06
C SER A 2 37.83 51.65 -40.61
N HIS A 3 37.41 50.72 -39.74
CA HIS A 3 37.91 49.32 -39.57
C HIS A 3 39.40 49.30 -39.16
N ALA A 4 39.89 48.61 -38.11
CA ALA A 4 39.43 47.41 -37.40
C ALA A 4 40.05 47.25 -35.98
N LEU A 5 39.50 46.27 -35.25
CA LEU A 5 39.80 45.59 -33.97
C LEU A 5 41.29 45.28 -33.65
N PRO A 6 41.71 45.03 -32.37
CA PRO A 6 41.34 43.81 -31.60
C PRO A 6 41.26 43.89 -30.05
N GLY A 7 40.68 42.85 -29.45
CA GLY A 7 41.17 42.31 -28.15
C GLY A 7 40.16 42.15 -27.02
N ASP A 8 39.69 40.91 -26.85
CA ASP A 8 39.26 40.18 -25.64
C ASP A 8 38.84 40.92 -24.34
N GLY A 9 37.67 40.52 -23.85
CA GLY A 9 37.19 40.84 -22.51
C GLY A 9 35.90 40.09 -22.14
N HIS A 10 35.91 38.76 -22.24
CA HIS A 10 34.84 37.88 -21.77
C HIS A 10 34.78 37.92 -20.23
N ARG A 11 33.69 38.46 -19.64
CA ARG A 11 33.34 38.20 -18.24
C ARG A 11 31.83 37.98 -18.09
N GLY A 12 31.50 36.71 -17.93
CA GLY A 12 30.65 36.25 -16.83
C GLY A 12 29.15 36.45 -17.01
N GLY A 13 28.56 35.74 -17.97
CA GLY A 13 27.16 35.35 -17.85
C GLY A 13 26.99 34.50 -16.60
N PHE A 14 26.06 34.88 -15.72
CA PHE A 14 25.49 33.97 -14.74
C PHE A 14 24.70 32.92 -15.53
N SER A 15 25.40 31.84 -15.87
CA SER A 15 24.76 30.59 -16.27
C SER A 15 23.95 30.13 -15.07
N ILE A 16 22.63 30.30 -15.17
CA ILE A 16 21.67 29.54 -14.38
C ILE A 16 22.03 28.10 -14.71
N ALA A 17 22.72 27.44 -13.77
CA ALA A 17 22.98 26.03 -13.86
C ALA A 17 21.63 25.37 -14.15
N GLU A 18 21.51 24.83 -15.36
CA GLU A 18 20.40 24.01 -15.79
C GLU A 18 20.16 23.02 -14.67
N ALA A 19 18.97 23.13 -14.06
CA ALA A 19 18.45 22.14 -13.17
C ALA A 19 18.64 20.80 -13.88
N SER A 20 19.52 19.97 -13.31
CA SER A 20 19.69 18.58 -13.67
C SER A 20 18.33 18.03 -14.05
N ALA A 21 18.22 17.58 -15.31
CA ALA A 21 17.03 16.95 -15.83
C ALA A 21 16.44 16.00 -14.77
N ASP A 22 15.15 16.22 -14.54
CA ASP A 22 14.24 15.47 -13.69
C ASP A 22 14.64 13.99 -13.68
N THR A 23 15.15 13.51 -12.55
CA THR A 23 15.31 12.07 -12.31
C THR A 23 13.92 11.53 -11.98
N ASP A 24 13.06 11.52 -13.01
CA ASP A 24 11.97 10.61 -13.31
C ASP A 24 11.66 9.69 -12.11
N ALA A 25 11.03 10.24 -11.07
CA ALA A 25 11.06 9.63 -9.73
C ALA A 25 10.31 8.28 -9.71
N LEU A 26 10.94 7.26 -9.10
CA LEU A 26 10.29 5.96 -8.81
C LEU A 26 8.96 6.20 -8.08
N ALA A 27 7.95 5.37 -8.36
CA ALA A 27 6.69 5.39 -7.61
C ALA A 27 7.01 5.38 -6.10
N PRO A 28 6.42 6.29 -5.30
CA PRO A 28 6.74 6.37 -3.89
C PRO A 28 6.32 5.08 -3.18
N VAL A 29 7.29 4.49 -2.48
CA VAL A 29 7.06 3.38 -1.56
C VAL A 29 6.76 3.99 -0.20
N HIS A 30 5.51 3.86 0.21
CA HIS A 30 5.07 4.16 1.56
C HIS A 30 5.20 2.89 2.41
N GLY A 31 5.44 3.09 3.70
CA GLY A 31 5.29 2.04 4.72
C GLY A 31 4.18 2.41 5.67
N LEU A 32 3.54 1.40 6.26
CA LEU A 32 2.57 1.63 7.32
C LEU A 32 3.24 2.26 8.55
N PHE A 33 2.83 3.48 8.89
CA PHE A 33 3.30 4.27 10.02
C PHE A 33 2.25 4.30 11.12
N ARG A 34 2.42 3.47 12.16
CA ARG A 34 1.55 3.49 13.34
C ARG A 34 2.28 3.08 14.60
N ARG A 35 1.74 3.48 15.75
CA ARG A 35 2.02 2.83 17.03
C ARG A 35 1.30 1.48 17.09
N ARG A 36 2.03 0.40 16.84
CA ARG A 36 1.46 -0.95 16.75
C ARG A 36 1.27 -1.63 18.11
N TYR A 37 2.11 -1.30 19.09
CA TYR A 37 2.09 -1.89 20.43
C TYR A 37 1.69 -0.87 21.49
N SER A 38 1.23 -1.34 22.65
CA SER A 38 0.97 -0.46 23.78
C SER A 38 2.26 0.22 24.25
N GLY A 39 2.17 1.51 24.52
CA GLY A 39 3.28 2.37 24.88
C GLY A 39 2.92 3.84 24.71
N ASP A 40 3.91 4.71 24.86
CA ASP A 40 3.81 6.16 24.65
C ASP A 40 4.32 6.56 23.26
N ASP A 41 4.53 7.86 23.08
CA ASP A 41 4.97 8.48 21.83
C ASP A 41 6.40 8.10 21.42
N ALA A 42 7.22 7.53 22.33
CA ALA A 42 8.56 7.06 21.98
C ALA A 42 8.51 5.96 20.91
N LEU A 43 7.41 5.21 20.81
CA LEU A 43 7.17 4.27 19.71
C LEU A 43 6.97 4.98 18.36
N LEU A 44 6.28 6.12 18.33
CA LEU A 44 6.14 6.93 17.12
C LEU A 44 7.47 7.61 16.75
N GLU A 45 8.26 8.03 17.74
CA GLU A 45 9.62 8.52 17.51
C GLU A 45 10.54 7.44 16.93
N LEU A 46 10.42 6.19 17.42
CA LEU A 46 11.12 5.05 16.84
C LEU A 46 10.69 4.80 15.39
N ALA A 47 9.39 4.85 15.08
CA ALA A 47 8.92 4.76 13.70
C ALA A 47 9.49 5.89 12.84
N GLY A 48 9.44 7.14 13.32
CA GLY A 48 10.00 8.30 12.64
C GLY A 48 11.49 8.14 12.33
N LEU A 49 12.27 7.66 13.30
CA LEU A 49 13.69 7.36 13.12
C LEU A 49 13.92 6.31 12.02
N ARG A 50 13.20 5.19 12.04
CA ARG A 50 13.36 4.11 11.05
C ARG A 50 12.89 4.53 9.66
N PHE A 51 11.80 5.27 9.55
CA PHE A 51 11.32 5.80 8.26
C PHE A 51 12.32 6.79 7.65
N ALA A 52 12.93 7.67 8.46
CA ALA A 52 13.96 8.58 8.00
C ALA A 52 15.21 7.84 7.52
N GLN A 53 15.63 6.78 8.23
CA GLN A 53 16.78 5.95 7.84
C GLN A 53 16.53 5.17 6.55
N LEU A 54 15.29 4.69 6.34
CA LEU A 54 14.90 3.91 5.17
C LEU A 54 14.47 4.77 3.97
N GLY A 55 14.24 6.07 4.18
CA GLY A 55 13.72 6.97 3.15
C GLY A 55 12.29 6.65 2.70
N LEU A 56 11.44 6.20 3.63
CA LEU A 56 10.05 5.81 3.34
C LEU A 56 9.08 6.98 3.49
N ALA A 57 8.10 7.04 2.60
CA ALA A 57 6.89 7.82 2.82
C ALA A 57 5.97 7.11 3.83
N ALA A 58 5.05 7.85 4.45
CA ALA A 58 4.15 7.29 5.46
C ALA A 58 2.73 7.09 4.93
N GLU A 59 2.15 5.94 5.24
CA GLU A 59 0.69 5.80 5.33
C GLU A 59 0.29 5.60 6.78
N THR A 60 -0.70 6.34 7.28
CA THR A 60 -1.11 6.30 8.69
C THR A 60 -2.58 5.94 8.83
N TYR A 61 -2.98 5.23 9.88
CA TYR A 61 -4.40 5.17 10.27
C TYR A 61 -4.79 6.38 11.11
N ALA A 62 -6.02 6.85 10.92
CA ALA A 62 -6.62 7.82 11.84
C ALA A 62 -8.14 7.66 11.91
N ASP A 63 -8.67 7.63 13.13
CA ASP A 63 -10.10 7.66 13.40
C ASP A 63 -10.63 9.10 13.44
N THR A 64 -9.78 10.05 13.85
CA THR A 64 -10.13 11.46 13.99
C THR A 64 -9.07 12.40 13.41
N PRO A 65 -9.46 13.62 13.00
CA PRO A 65 -8.50 14.62 12.55
C PRO A 65 -7.46 15.01 13.62
N ASP A 66 -7.82 15.00 14.90
CA ASP A 66 -6.87 15.35 15.97
C ASP A 66 -5.84 14.24 16.22
N GLU A 67 -6.26 12.98 16.09
CA GLU A 67 -5.36 11.84 16.09
C GLU A 67 -4.36 11.93 14.93
N LEU A 68 -4.84 12.22 13.71
CA LEU A 68 -3.97 12.40 12.56
C LEU A 68 -2.97 13.55 12.78
N GLU A 69 -3.43 14.71 13.27
CA GLU A 69 -2.56 15.83 13.60
C GLU A 69 -1.49 15.44 14.62
N HIS A 70 -1.84 14.60 15.60
CA HIS A 70 -0.88 14.08 16.55
C HIS A 70 0.16 13.18 15.87
N VAL A 71 -0.25 12.19 15.08
CA VAL A 71 0.65 11.25 14.40
C VAL A 71 1.57 11.95 13.40
N LEU A 72 1.06 12.91 12.64
CA LEU A 72 1.83 13.66 11.63
C LEU A 72 3.02 14.43 12.21
N ARG A 73 3.05 14.72 13.52
CA ARG A 73 4.22 15.34 14.18
C ARG A 73 5.45 14.43 14.21
N PHE A 74 5.26 13.12 14.08
CA PHE A 74 6.33 12.12 14.14
C PHE A 74 6.74 11.60 12.76
N VAL A 75 5.94 11.89 11.72
CA VAL A 75 6.26 11.52 10.34
C VAL A 75 7.44 12.36 9.85
N PRO A 76 8.55 11.75 9.41
CA PRO A 76 9.70 12.50 8.96
C PRO A 76 9.40 13.24 7.64
N PRO A 77 10.04 14.39 7.39
CA PRO A 77 9.93 15.06 6.10
C PRO A 77 10.32 14.12 4.95
N HIS A 78 9.50 14.08 3.91
CA HIS A 78 9.71 13.23 2.74
C HIS A 78 9.20 13.94 1.48
N ARG A 79 9.76 13.60 0.30
CA ARG A 79 9.38 14.20 -0.99
C ARG A 79 7.92 13.94 -1.37
N SER A 80 7.39 12.81 -0.91
CA SER A 80 6.00 12.38 -1.10
C SER A 80 5.24 12.63 0.19
N LEU A 81 4.08 13.30 0.07
CA LEU A 81 3.18 13.55 1.18
C LEU A 81 2.53 12.24 1.66
N PRO A 82 2.18 12.14 2.95
CA PRO A 82 1.53 10.95 3.49
C PRO A 82 0.18 10.61 2.86
N VAL A 83 -0.16 9.33 2.92
CA VAL A 83 -1.51 8.79 2.72
C VAL A 83 -2.15 8.53 4.09
N VAL A 84 -3.47 8.62 4.19
CA VAL A 84 -4.19 8.30 5.42
C VAL A 84 -5.25 7.26 5.16
N HIS A 85 -5.15 6.15 5.87
CA HIS A 85 -6.15 5.09 5.87
C HIS A 85 -7.23 5.42 6.90
N LEU A 86 -8.44 5.70 6.41
CA LEU A 86 -9.54 6.12 7.28
C LEU A 86 -10.25 4.92 7.88
N ASN A 87 -10.92 5.15 9.01
CA ASN A 87 -11.65 4.13 9.74
C ASN A 87 -12.55 3.26 8.82
N ARG A 88 -12.36 1.94 8.92
CA ARG A 88 -13.07 0.92 8.13
C ARG A 88 -14.59 0.94 8.27
N ASP A 89 -15.12 1.55 9.33
CA ASP A 89 -16.55 1.61 9.59
C ASP A 89 -17.25 2.68 8.76
N LEU A 90 -16.50 3.65 8.19
CA LEU A 90 -17.07 4.70 7.33
C LEU A 90 -17.75 4.09 6.11
N ASN A 91 -19.02 4.46 5.90
CA ASN A 91 -19.82 3.98 4.79
C ASN A 91 -20.21 5.13 3.86
N LEU A 92 -19.65 5.11 2.65
CA LEU A 92 -19.82 6.17 1.67
C LEU A 92 -21.24 6.27 1.07
N LEU A 93 -22.15 5.35 1.38
CA LEU A 93 -23.59 5.54 1.13
C LEU A 93 -24.20 6.58 2.08
N HIS A 94 -23.65 6.74 3.27
CA HIS A 94 -24.13 7.70 4.27
C HIS A 94 -23.52 9.09 4.08
N GLU A 95 -24.38 10.11 4.09
CA GLU A 95 -23.94 11.51 3.95
C GLU A 95 -23.00 11.95 5.07
N ARG A 96 -23.28 11.51 6.31
CA ARG A 96 -22.45 11.79 7.48
C ARG A 96 -21.02 11.32 7.28
N ASP A 97 -20.83 10.11 6.77
CA ASP A 97 -19.49 9.52 6.62
C ASP A 97 -18.73 10.18 5.47
N ARG A 98 -19.43 10.52 4.37
CA ARG A 98 -18.85 11.38 3.31
C ARG A 98 -18.43 12.76 3.83
N ALA A 99 -19.19 13.33 4.78
CA ALA A 99 -18.82 14.60 5.41
C ALA A 99 -17.57 14.47 6.29
N VAL A 100 -17.36 13.32 6.94
CA VAL A 100 -16.10 13.03 7.66
C VAL A 100 -14.92 13.02 6.68
N VAL A 101 -15.01 12.26 5.58
CA VAL A 101 -13.96 12.20 4.55
C VAL A 101 -13.64 13.59 4.00
N ALA A 102 -14.67 14.37 3.66
CA ALA A 102 -14.49 15.74 3.19
C ALA A 102 -13.87 16.67 4.25
N GLY A 103 -14.20 16.47 5.53
CA GLY A 103 -13.60 17.21 6.64
C GLY A 103 -12.10 16.94 6.80
N PHE A 104 -11.66 15.68 6.66
CA PHE A 104 -10.24 15.33 6.58
C PHE A 104 -9.59 16.00 5.36
N ALA A 105 -10.19 15.87 4.18
CA ALA A 105 -9.64 16.45 2.96
C ALA A 105 -9.50 17.98 3.03
N GLU A 106 -10.42 18.67 3.70
CA GLU A 106 -10.36 20.11 3.91
C GLU A 106 -9.29 20.52 4.92
N ARG A 107 -9.25 19.88 6.10
CA ARG A 107 -8.30 20.23 7.16
C ARG A 107 -6.84 19.97 6.78
N PHE A 108 -6.61 18.96 5.94
CA PHE A 108 -5.27 18.52 5.57
C PHE A 108 -4.90 18.78 4.10
N ALA A 109 -5.60 19.72 3.44
CA ALA A 109 -5.26 20.15 2.10
C ALA A 109 -3.79 20.60 2.01
N GLY A 110 -3.07 20.11 1.01
CA GLY A 110 -1.64 20.37 0.78
C GLY A 110 -0.69 19.63 1.73
N ARG A 111 -1.21 18.83 2.68
CA ARG A 111 -0.41 18.06 3.64
C ARG A 111 -0.49 16.55 3.42
N LEU A 112 -1.46 16.09 2.63
CA LEU A 112 -1.67 14.67 2.30
C LEU A 112 -1.75 14.50 0.78
N THR A 113 -1.34 13.34 0.28
CA THR A 113 -1.56 12.95 -1.11
C THR A 113 -2.89 12.20 -1.29
N GLY A 114 -3.31 11.42 -0.30
CA GLY A 114 -4.47 10.54 -0.40
C GLY A 114 -5.17 10.22 0.92
N LEU A 115 -6.45 9.87 0.82
CA LEU A 115 -7.28 9.27 1.86
C LEU A 115 -7.80 7.93 1.35
N VAL A 116 -7.54 6.84 2.05
CA VAL A 116 -8.07 5.52 1.71
C VAL A 116 -9.38 5.28 2.48
N VAL A 117 -10.38 4.79 1.76
CA VAL A 117 -11.72 4.43 2.26
C VAL A 117 -12.09 3.07 1.71
N HIS A 118 -12.93 2.32 2.42
CA HIS A 118 -13.20 0.93 2.09
C HIS A 118 -14.51 0.79 1.29
N ASP A 119 -14.52 -0.10 0.31
CA ASP A 119 -15.78 -0.62 -0.21
C ASP A 119 -16.51 -1.46 0.88
N LYS A 120 -17.82 -1.64 0.68
CA LYS A 120 -18.67 -2.44 1.57
C LYS A 120 -19.63 -3.26 0.74
N ALA A 121 -20.01 -4.43 1.26
CA ALA A 121 -20.90 -5.36 0.56
C ALA A 121 -22.23 -4.70 0.10
N GLU A 122 -22.81 -3.84 0.94
CA GLU A 122 -24.04 -3.09 0.63
C GLU A 122 -23.89 -2.04 -0.48
N MET A 123 -22.67 -1.57 -0.76
CA MET A 123 -22.41 -0.67 -1.90
C MET A 123 -22.63 -1.39 -3.23
N ALA A 124 -22.35 -2.69 -3.30
CA ALA A 124 -22.62 -3.48 -4.50
C ALA A 124 -24.12 -3.66 -4.75
N ALA A 125 -24.93 -3.75 -3.70
CA ALA A 125 -26.38 -3.78 -3.83
C ALA A 125 -26.97 -2.43 -4.29
N GLN A 126 -26.22 -1.34 -4.15
CA GLN A 126 -26.66 0.03 -4.40
C GLN A 126 -25.66 0.79 -5.29
N THR A 127 -25.08 0.11 -6.30
CA THR A 127 -23.98 0.63 -7.12
C THR A 127 -24.28 2.02 -7.72
N ASP A 128 -25.49 2.24 -8.24
CA ASP A 128 -25.86 3.53 -8.85
C ASP A 128 -25.88 4.69 -7.84
N GLN A 129 -26.42 4.43 -6.65
CA GLN A 129 -26.45 5.39 -5.56
C GLN A 129 -25.04 5.66 -5.05
N PHE A 130 -24.23 4.60 -4.90
CA PHE A 130 -22.84 4.71 -4.49
C PHE A 130 -22.00 5.54 -5.48
N VAL A 131 -22.09 5.25 -6.79
CA VAL A 131 -21.40 6.02 -7.83
C VAL A 131 -21.83 7.49 -7.82
N THR A 132 -23.12 7.77 -7.66
CA THR A 132 -23.63 9.14 -7.49
C THR A 132 -23.02 9.82 -6.27
N ALA A 133 -22.95 9.12 -5.14
CA ALA A 133 -22.39 9.63 -3.90
C ALA A 133 -20.88 9.94 -4.03
N MET A 134 -20.12 9.08 -4.70
CA MET A 134 -18.70 9.28 -4.98
C MET A 134 -18.45 10.45 -5.93
N ARG A 135 -19.30 10.64 -6.95
CA ARG A 135 -19.24 11.82 -7.83
C ARG A 135 -19.55 13.12 -7.08
N GLY A 136 -20.50 13.08 -6.15
CA GLY A 136 -20.78 14.21 -5.25
C GLY A 136 -19.59 14.54 -4.35
N LEU A 137 -18.92 13.53 -3.80
CA LEU A 137 -17.68 13.71 -3.03
C LEU A 137 -16.57 14.30 -3.90
N ASP A 138 -16.35 13.78 -5.11
CA ASP A 138 -15.39 14.31 -6.08
C ASP A 138 -15.62 15.79 -6.38
N ALA A 139 -16.87 16.18 -6.69
CA ALA A 139 -17.22 17.57 -6.97
C ALA A 139 -16.85 18.48 -5.79
N ARG A 140 -17.15 18.05 -4.56
CA ARG A 140 -16.73 18.76 -3.34
C ARG A 140 -15.21 18.84 -3.25
N LEU A 141 -14.48 17.74 -3.44
CA LEU A 141 -13.02 17.74 -3.38
C LEU A 141 -12.37 18.70 -4.39
N ARG A 142 -13.01 18.94 -5.55
CA ARG A 142 -12.50 19.86 -6.58
C ARG A 142 -12.71 21.35 -6.29
N GLU A 143 -13.57 21.72 -5.34
CA GLU A 143 -13.86 23.14 -5.03
C GLU A 143 -12.62 23.92 -4.57
N ARG A 144 -11.58 23.23 -4.06
CA ARG A 144 -10.33 23.87 -3.62
C ARG A 144 -9.10 23.08 -4.07
N PRO A 145 -8.05 23.76 -4.53
CA PRO A 145 -6.79 23.11 -4.88
C PRO A 145 -6.13 22.51 -3.63
N GLY A 146 -5.30 21.49 -3.83
CA GLY A 146 -4.52 20.85 -2.76
C GLY A 146 -5.28 19.83 -1.92
N ARG A 147 -6.59 19.62 -2.12
CA ARG A 147 -7.32 18.53 -1.47
C ARG A 147 -6.76 17.16 -1.95
N PRO A 148 -6.57 16.19 -1.04
CA PRO A 148 -6.02 14.89 -1.39
C PRO A 148 -6.96 14.09 -2.30
N PHE A 149 -6.42 13.06 -2.95
CA PHE A 149 -7.24 12.03 -3.57
C PHE A 149 -8.03 11.24 -2.52
N VAL A 150 -9.18 10.70 -2.91
CA VAL A 150 -9.88 9.66 -2.15
C VAL A 150 -9.76 8.36 -2.94
N PHE A 151 -9.11 7.36 -2.35
CA PHE A 151 -8.92 6.04 -2.93
C PHE A 151 -9.91 5.04 -2.32
N LEU A 152 -10.78 4.46 -3.15
CA LEU A 152 -11.65 3.35 -2.77
C LEU A 152 -10.84 2.05 -2.80
N GLU A 153 -10.62 1.48 -1.64
CA GLU A 153 -9.97 0.20 -1.44
C GLU A 153 -10.91 -0.98 -1.71
N TYR A 154 -10.38 -2.00 -2.39
CA TYR A 154 -10.99 -3.32 -2.43
C TYR A 154 -10.82 -4.02 -1.06
N ALA A 155 -11.88 -4.11 -0.27
CA ALA A 155 -11.81 -4.59 1.12
C ALA A 155 -12.94 -5.56 1.49
N ALA A 156 -14.10 -5.47 0.84
CA ALA A 156 -15.30 -6.22 1.17
C ALA A 156 -15.32 -7.65 0.60
N GLY A 157 -14.32 -8.03 -0.19
CA GLY A 157 -14.27 -9.34 -0.84
C GLY A 157 -15.34 -9.55 -1.94
N LEU A 158 -15.76 -8.46 -2.58
CA LEU A 158 -16.72 -8.48 -3.70
C LEU A 158 -16.13 -9.11 -4.97
N GLU A 159 -16.93 -9.38 -6.00
CA GLU A 159 -16.35 -9.81 -7.28
C GLU A 159 -15.41 -8.72 -7.84
N PRO A 160 -14.18 -9.04 -8.29
CA PRO A 160 -13.29 -8.01 -8.83
C PRO A 160 -13.86 -7.29 -10.05
N ASP A 161 -14.70 -7.95 -10.84
CA ASP A 161 -15.38 -7.32 -11.98
C ASP A 161 -16.28 -6.17 -11.53
N TRP A 162 -16.92 -6.27 -10.36
CA TRP A 162 -17.70 -5.17 -9.80
C TRP A 162 -16.80 -3.98 -9.42
N PHE A 163 -15.64 -4.26 -8.84
CA PHE A 163 -14.68 -3.20 -8.49
C PHE A 163 -14.16 -2.48 -9.73
N VAL A 164 -13.87 -3.23 -10.81
CA VAL A 164 -13.50 -2.67 -12.12
C VAL A 164 -14.66 -1.86 -12.72
N GLU A 165 -15.90 -2.36 -12.67
CA GLU A 165 -17.08 -1.62 -13.14
C GLU A 165 -17.22 -0.27 -12.41
N VAL A 166 -17.09 -0.27 -11.08
CA VAL A 166 -17.13 0.96 -10.27
C VAL A 166 -16.02 1.93 -10.71
N ALA A 167 -14.80 1.43 -10.91
CA ALA A 167 -13.67 2.25 -11.36
C ALA A 167 -13.95 2.89 -12.73
N GLU A 168 -14.48 2.11 -13.69
CA GLU A 168 -14.89 2.58 -15.02
C GLU A 168 -15.98 3.65 -14.94
N ARG A 169 -16.99 3.44 -14.11
CA ARG A 169 -18.09 4.40 -13.91
C ARG A 169 -17.64 5.69 -13.22
N LEU A 170 -16.54 5.64 -12.47
CA LEU A 170 -15.90 6.78 -11.83
C LEU A 170 -14.75 7.35 -12.65
N ARG A 171 -14.55 6.95 -13.91
CA ARG A 171 -13.41 7.39 -14.73
C ARG A 171 -13.22 8.91 -14.78
N ASP A 172 -14.32 9.67 -14.83
CA ASP A 172 -14.31 11.14 -14.96
C ASP A 172 -14.24 11.87 -13.60
N ALA A 173 -14.26 11.14 -12.47
CA ALA A 173 -14.05 11.72 -11.15
C ALA A 173 -12.53 11.95 -10.94
N GLU A 174 -12.10 13.21 -10.97
CA GLU A 174 -10.67 13.57 -10.97
C GLU A 174 -9.97 13.36 -9.61
N ARG A 175 -10.71 13.44 -8.50
CA ARG A 175 -10.19 13.35 -7.12
C ARG A 175 -10.58 12.08 -6.40
N VAL A 176 -11.36 11.22 -7.05
CA VAL A 176 -11.70 9.89 -6.54
C VAL A 176 -11.03 8.85 -7.43
N SER A 177 -10.37 7.86 -6.85
CA SER A 177 -9.78 6.76 -7.61
C SER A 177 -9.76 5.47 -6.78
N CYS A 178 -8.98 4.47 -7.19
CA CYS A 178 -8.94 3.15 -6.58
C CYS A 178 -7.67 2.94 -5.75
N CYS A 179 -7.83 2.27 -4.61
CA CYS A 179 -6.77 1.52 -3.94
C CYS A 179 -6.94 0.03 -4.28
N ILE A 180 -5.95 -0.56 -4.95
CA ILE A 180 -5.92 -2.01 -5.20
C ILE A 180 -5.20 -2.66 -4.04
N ASP A 181 -5.97 -3.27 -3.14
CA ASP A 181 -5.42 -4.18 -2.15
C ASP A 181 -5.19 -5.54 -2.79
N VAL A 182 -3.93 -5.92 -2.96
CA VAL A 182 -3.57 -7.15 -3.67
C VAL A 182 -3.91 -8.39 -2.84
N GLY A 183 -3.77 -8.34 -1.52
CA GLY A 183 -4.00 -9.51 -0.67
C GLY A 183 -5.48 -9.80 -0.48
N HIS A 184 -6.35 -8.80 -0.32
CA HIS A 184 -7.80 -9.00 -0.25
C HIS A 184 -8.32 -9.64 -1.54
N ILE A 185 -7.88 -9.17 -2.71
CA ILE A 185 -8.22 -9.79 -4.01
C ILE A 185 -7.70 -11.23 -4.04
N GLY A 186 -6.45 -11.44 -3.63
CA GLY A 186 -5.81 -12.74 -3.59
C GLY A 186 -6.57 -13.77 -2.77
N ILE A 187 -6.90 -13.42 -1.53
CA ILE A 187 -7.62 -14.28 -0.58
C ILE A 187 -9.00 -14.63 -1.11
N ARG A 188 -9.74 -13.64 -1.65
CA ARG A 188 -11.05 -13.89 -2.27
C ARG A 188 -10.91 -14.90 -3.41
N GLN A 189 -9.92 -14.72 -4.29
CA GLN A 189 -9.74 -15.55 -5.47
C GLN A 189 -9.25 -16.96 -5.14
N ALA A 190 -8.30 -17.10 -4.22
CA ALA A 190 -7.88 -18.40 -3.70
C ALA A 190 -9.07 -19.12 -3.06
N SER A 191 -9.85 -18.44 -2.22
CA SER A 191 -11.03 -18.99 -1.56
C SER A 191 -12.08 -19.47 -2.56
N ALA A 192 -12.40 -18.66 -3.56
CA ALA A 192 -13.35 -19.02 -4.60
C ALA A 192 -12.86 -20.21 -5.44
N ARG A 193 -11.57 -20.28 -5.76
CA ARG A 193 -10.97 -21.43 -6.46
C ARG A 193 -11.09 -22.71 -5.65
N PHE A 194 -10.69 -22.67 -4.38
CA PHE A 194 -10.73 -23.83 -3.50
C PHE A 194 -12.17 -24.34 -3.30
N ALA A 195 -13.12 -23.44 -3.06
CA ALA A 195 -14.53 -23.79 -2.87
C ALA A 195 -15.16 -24.47 -4.10
N ARG A 196 -14.71 -24.14 -5.32
CA ARG A 196 -15.16 -24.82 -6.56
C ARG A 196 -14.67 -26.26 -6.64
N SER A 197 -13.43 -26.51 -6.21
CA SER A 197 -12.85 -27.85 -6.22
C SER A 197 -13.32 -28.71 -5.04
N TYR A 198 -13.70 -28.08 -3.92
CA TYR A 198 -14.15 -28.75 -2.70
C TYR A 198 -15.44 -28.13 -2.16
N PRO A 199 -16.61 -28.39 -2.79
CA PRO A 199 -17.89 -27.90 -2.31
C PRO A 199 -18.14 -28.32 -0.86
N GLY A 200 -18.47 -27.36 0.00
CA GLY A 200 -18.70 -27.60 1.43
C GLY A 200 -17.47 -27.49 2.32
N LEU A 201 -16.28 -27.28 1.75
CA LEU A 201 -15.08 -26.88 2.50
C LEU A 201 -14.76 -25.40 2.26
N SER A 202 -14.28 -24.75 3.32
CA SER A 202 -13.82 -23.36 3.31
C SER A 202 -12.48 -23.29 4.02
N PHE A 203 -11.62 -22.37 3.57
CA PHE A 203 -10.37 -22.07 4.27
C PHE A 203 -10.58 -21.59 5.71
N THR A 204 -11.68 -20.90 5.98
CA THR A 204 -12.02 -20.44 7.34
C THR A 204 -12.23 -21.58 8.34
N GLY A 205 -12.46 -22.81 7.85
CA GLY A 205 -12.57 -24.02 8.66
C GLY A 205 -11.34 -24.93 8.60
N LEU A 206 -10.21 -24.43 8.10
CA LEU A 206 -8.93 -25.13 8.04
C LEU A 206 -7.86 -24.30 8.76
N ASP A 207 -7.02 -24.95 9.55
CA ASP A 207 -5.83 -24.35 10.16
C ASP A 207 -4.62 -25.26 9.94
N PRO A 208 -3.36 -24.76 10.08
CA PRO A 208 -2.15 -25.55 9.83
C PRO A 208 -2.04 -26.88 10.61
N GLY A 209 -2.78 -27.05 11.70
CA GLY A 209 -2.86 -28.28 12.49
C GLY A 209 -3.99 -29.24 12.11
N ASP A 210 -4.85 -28.89 11.15
CA ASP A 210 -5.96 -29.75 10.73
C ASP A 210 -5.45 -31.04 10.08
N GLY A 211 -5.87 -32.19 10.61
CA GLY A 211 -5.42 -33.52 10.16
C GLY A 211 -5.79 -33.87 8.72
N ARG A 212 -6.68 -33.11 8.07
CA ARG A 212 -7.03 -33.25 6.65
C ARG A 212 -6.03 -32.53 5.73
N LEU A 213 -5.21 -31.62 6.25
CA LEU A 213 -4.32 -30.80 5.43
C LEU A 213 -3.35 -31.61 4.56
N PRO A 214 -2.73 -32.71 5.01
CA PRO A 214 -1.83 -33.48 4.15
C PRO A 214 -2.48 -33.93 2.83
N ASP A 215 -3.78 -34.23 2.86
CA ASP A 215 -4.53 -34.66 1.67
C ASP A 215 -5.02 -33.46 0.84
N LEU A 216 -5.22 -32.29 1.46
CA LEU A 216 -5.74 -31.09 0.80
C LEU A 216 -4.63 -30.14 0.30
N VAL A 217 -3.40 -30.27 0.80
CA VAL A 217 -2.31 -29.29 0.62
C VAL A 217 -2.01 -28.96 -0.83
N ALA A 218 -2.09 -29.95 -1.73
CA ALA A 218 -1.86 -29.74 -3.16
C ALA A 218 -2.92 -28.80 -3.75
N ALA A 219 -4.20 -29.07 -3.49
CA ALA A 219 -5.29 -28.22 -3.94
C ALA A 219 -5.28 -26.82 -3.32
N ILE A 220 -4.87 -26.73 -2.05
CA ILE A 220 -4.71 -25.45 -1.36
C ILE A 220 -3.64 -24.61 -2.06
N GLN A 221 -2.46 -25.20 -2.32
CA GLN A 221 -1.37 -24.50 -2.98
C GLN A 221 -1.68 -24.17 -4.45
N ASP A 222 -2.45 -25.02 -5.14
CA ASP A 222 -2.92 -24.72 -6.50
C ASP A 222 -3.91 -23.54 -6.50
N ALA A 223 -4.83 -23.48 -5.53
CA ALA A 223 -5.78 -22.36 -5.38
C ALA A 223 -5.05 -21.04 -5.05
N VAL A 224 -4.06 -21.10 -4.15
CA VAL A 224 -3.19 -19.97 -3.77
C VAL A 224 -2.36 -19.49 -4.96
N ALA A 225 -1.68 -20.38 -5.67
CA ALA A 225 -0.88 -20.02 -6.85
C ALA A 225 -1.73 -19.44 -7.99
N GLY A 226 -3.00 -19.82 -8.07
CA GLY A 226 -3.93 -19.29 -9.06
C GLY A 226 -4.27 -17.81 -8.87
N ALA A 227 -4.08 -17.23 -7.69
CA ALA A 227 -4.56 -15.89 -7.34
C ALA A 227 -3.87 -14.74 -8.11
N LEU A 228 -2.57 -14.88 -8.38
CA LEU A 228 -1.76 -13.81 -9.00
C LEU A 228 -2.34 -13.33 -10.35
N PRO A 229 -2.66 -14.19 -11.34
CA PRO A 229 -3.28 -13.78 -12.58
C PRO A 229 -4.50 -12.85 -12.45
N ASP A 230 -5.37 -13.07 -11.45
CA ASP A 230 -6.56 -12.23 -11.28
C ASP A 230 -6.19 -10.83 -10.78
N VAL A 231 -5.24 -10.74 -9.85
CA VAL A 231 -4.70 -9.46 -9.39
C VAL A 231 -4.12 -8.70 -10.57
N LEU A 232 -3.28 -9.34 -11.39
CA LEU A 232 -2.70 -8.70 -12.58
C LEU A 232 -3.79 -8.23 -13.56
N GLY A 233 -4.88 -8.98 -13.70
CA GLY A 233 -6.05 -8.61 -14.51
C GLY A 233 -6.76 -7.35 -14.00
N VAL A 234 -6.94 -7.22 -12.68
CA VAL A 234 -7.52 -6.03 -12.05
C VAL A 234 -6.60 -4.82 -12.24
N ILE A 235 -5.30 -4.99 -12.00
CA ILE A 235 -4.29 -3.93 -12.21
C ILE A 235 -4.33 -3.43 -13.66
N GLY A 236 -4.33 -4.35 -14.62
CA GLY A 236 -4.42 -4.01 -16.03
C GLY A 236 -5.70 -3.26 -16.37
N SER A 237 -6.83 -3.63 -15.77
CA SER A 237 -8.13 -3.02 -16.09
C SER A 237 -8.30 -1.64 -15.46
N VAL A 238 -7.95 -1.48 -14.19
CA VAL A 238 -7.98 -0.19 -13.49
C VAL A 238 -6.91 0.76 -14.04
N GLY A 239 -5.69 0.27 -14.31
CA GLY A 239 -4.60 1.11 -14.82
C GLY A 239 -4.89 1.74 -16.18
N ARG A 240 -5.57 1.01 -17.08
CA ARG A 240 -6.00 1.53 -18.40
C ARG A 240 -6.94 2.72 -18.33
N LEU A 241 -7.54 3.02 -17.17
CA LEU A 241 -8.36 4.21 -16.98
C LEU A 241 -7.53 5.50 -16.97
N GLY A 242 -6.21 5.42 -16.79
CA GLY A 242 -5.32 6.58 -16.79
C GLY A 242 -5.55 7.52 -15.61
N LYS A 243 -5.82 6.93 -14.44
CA LYS A 243 -6.04 7.64 -13.18
C LYS A 243 -4.91 7.32 -12.21
N HIS A 244 -4.78 8.15 -11.18
CA HIS A 244 -3.95 7.82 -10.02
C HIS A 244 -4.44 6.53 -9.36
N VAL A 245 -3.57 5.53 -9.20
CA VAL A 245 -3.90 4.29 -8.51
C VAL A 245 -3.01 4.16 -7.28
N HIS A 246 -3.64 3.86 -6.14
CA HIS A 246 -2.94 3.48 -4.93
C HIS A 246 -2.93 1.95 -4.80
N PHE A 247 -1.90 1.39 -4.17
CA PHE A 247 -1.77 -0.05 -3.97
C PHE A 247 -1.45 -0.33 -2.52
N HIS A 248 -2.21 -1.21 -1.88
CA HIS A 248 -1.73 -1.87 -0.68
C HIS A 248 -1.03 -3.16 -1.07
N LEU A 249 0.23 -3.27 -0.65
CA LEU A 249 1.12 -4.37 -0.94
C LEU A 249 1.37 -5.15 0.34
N HIS A 250 0.91 -6.39 0.33
CA HIS A 250 1.17 -7.39 1.35
C HIS A 250 0.97 -8.79 0.77
N ASP A 251 1.47 -9.80 1.49
CA ASP A 251 1.34 -11.20 1.11
C ASP A 251 0.49 -11.96 2.13
N GLY A 252 0.00 -13.13 1.76
CA GLY A 252 -0.90 -13.86 2.63
C GLY A 252 -0.96 -15.34 2.38
N HIS A 253 -1.72 -16.01 3.24
CA HIS A 253 -2.14 -17.37 3.02
C HIS A 253 -3.50 -17.60 3.70
N PRO A 254 -4.50 -18.15 2.98
CA PRO A 254 -5.87 -18.27 3.50
C PRO A 254 -6.01 -19.25 4.67
N LEU A 255 -4.98 -20.06 4.97
CA LEU A 255 -4.94 -20.92 6.17
C LEU A 255 -4.61 -20.18 7.47
N VAL A 256 -4.22 -18.92 7.44
CA VAL A 256 -3.92 -18.16 8.66
C VAL A 256 -5.21 -17.56 9.19
N ALA A 257 -5.63 -17.87 10.42
CA ALA A 257 -6.84 -17.26 10.97
C ALA A 257 -6.69 -15.75 11.25
N GLY A 258 -7.76 -14.98 11.02
CA GLY A 258 -7.93 -13.60 11.50
C GLY A 258 -7.35 -12.48 10.63
N LEU A 259 -6.12 -12.62 10.14
CA LEU A 259 -5.41 -11.62 9.32
C LEU A 259 -4.63 -12.35 8.23
N GLN A 260 -5.36 -12.86 7.23
CA GLN A 260 -4.87 -13.82 6.24
C GLN A 260 -3.81 -13.26 5.29
N ASP A 261 -3.74 -11.94 5.15
CA ASP A 261 -3.14 -11.24 4.02
C ASP A 261 -2.14 -10.15 4.38
N HIS A 262 -1.89 -9.85 5.64
CA HIS A 262 -1.00 -8.73 5.98
C HIS A 262 0.43 -9.17 6.35
N PHE A 263 1.01 -10.11 5.60
CA PHE A 263 2.36 -10.65 5.81
C PHE A 263 3.42 -10.05 4.90
N SER A 264 4.68 -10.27 5.30
CA SER A 264 5.87 -10.03 4.46
C SER A 264 5.91 -10.98 3.25
N PHE A 265 6.34 -10.48 2.10
CA PHE A 265 6.62 -11.28 0.90
C PHE A 265 7.83 -12.23 1.07
N LEU A 266 8.56 -12.09 2.17
CA LEU A 266 9.75 -12.90 2.47
C LEU A 266 9.42 -14.11 3.38
N THR A 267 8.18 -14.24 3.83
CA THR A 267 7.75 -15.29 4.77
C THR A 267 7.24 -16.53 4.04
N ARG A 268 7.24 -17.67 4.74
CA ARG A 268 6.56 -18.90 4.34
C ARG A 268 5.71 -19.39 5.51
N LEU A 269 4.57 -20.03 5.22
CA LEU A 269 3.69 -20.56 6.24
C LEU A 269 4.23 -21.91 6.78
N PRO A 270 4.64 -22.02 8.06
CA PRO A 270 5.05 -23.31 8.62
C PRO A 270 3.90 -24.32 8.68
N ILE A 271 4.20 -25.59 8.47
CA ILE A 271 3.25 -26.71 8.58
C ILE A 271 3.89 -27.90 9.31
N PRO A 272 3.10 -28.74 10.03
CA PRO A 272 3.64 -29.84 10.86
C PRO A 272 3.96 -31.12 10.06
N PHE A 273 3.98 -31.05 8.73
CA PHE A 273 4.25 -32.17 7.85
C PHE A 273 5.08 -31.73 6.63
N SER A 274 5.73 -32.69 5.97
CA SER A 274 6.54 -32.41 4.78
C SER A 274 5.66 -32.36 3.53
N TYR A 275 5.72 -31.24 2.81
CA TYR A 275 5.15 -31.09 1.47
C TYR A 275 6.24 -30.66 0.50
N ARG A 276 6.44 -31.44 -0.58
CA ARG A 276 7.52 -31.23 -1.56
C ARG A 276 8.91 -31.05 -0.91
N GLY A 277 9.18 -31.81 0.15
CA GLY A 277 10.45 -31.80 0.87
C GLY A 277 10.65 -30.62 1.82
N ARG A 278 9.60 -29.87 2.17
CA ARG A 278 9.65 -28.73 3.09
C ARG A 278 8.55 -28.80 4.13
N GLU A 279 8.82 -28.30 5.32
CA GLU A 279 7.83 -28.10 6.40
C GLU A 279 7.26 -26.66 6.36
N SER A 280 7.06 -26.14 5.14
CA SER A 280 6.45 -24.83 4.91
C SER A 280 5.82 -24.69 3.54
N LEU A 281 4.69 -23.99 3.49
CA LEU A 281 3.94 -23.66 2.28
C LEU A 281 4.38 -22.31 1.70
N ALA A 282 4.22 -22.16 0.38
CA ALA A 282 4.38 -20.85 -0.23
C ALA A 282 3.20 -19.96 0.18
N MET A 283 3.48 -18.67 0.36
CA MET A 283 2.46 -17.63 0.46
C MET A 283 1.86 -17.35 -0.93
N MET A 284 0.86 -16.47 -1.03
CA MET A 284 0.18 -16.14 -2.29
C MET A 284 1.14 -15.63 -3.37
N TYR A 285 2.08 -14.76 -3.00
CA TYR A 285 2.89 -14.04 -3.98
C TYR A 285 4.38 -14.30 -3.85
N GLY A 286 4.93 -14.20 -2.64
CA GLY A 286 6.37 -14.14 -2.40
C GLY A 286 7.08 -13.05 -3.20
N PRO A 287 8.41 -13.13 -3.33
CA PRO A 287 9.20 -12.11 -4.04
C PRO A 287 8.90 -12.01 -5.54
N GLY A 288 8.68 -13.15 -6.20
CA GLY A 288 8.35 -13.17 -7.63
C GLY A 288 6.96 -12.61 -7.94
N GLY A 289 5.99 -12.85 -7.07
CA GLY A 289 4.64 -12.30 -7.21
C GLY A 289 4.60 -10.79 -7.05
N VAL A 290 5.28 -10.23 -6.03
CA VAL A 290 5.35 -8.77 -5.87
C VAL A 290 6.09 -8.11 -7.02
N ALA A 291 7.16 -8.72 -7.56
CA ALA A 291 7.82 -8.23 -8.77
C ALA A 291 6.86 -8.17 -9.97
N SER A 292 6.03 -9.20 -10.14
CA SER A 292 5.01 -9.24 -11.19
C SER A 292 3.94 -8.17 -11.02
N ILE A 293 3.47 -7.97 -9.78
CA ILE A 293 2.49 -6.94 -9.41
C ILE A 293 3.03 -5.54 -9.70
N VAL A 294 4.23 -5.24 -9.22
CA VAL A 294 4.91 -3.95 -9.43
C VAL A 294 5.14 -3.69 -10.91
N SER A 295 5.58 -4.70 -11.66
CA SER A 295 5.74 -4.61 -13.11
C SER A 295 4.43 -4.33 -13.83
N ALA A 296 3.35 -5.05 -13.48
CA ALA A 296 2.04 -4.80 -14.05
C ALA A 296 1.51 -3.40 -13.72
N ALA A 297 1.71 -2.91 -12.49
CA ALA A 297 1.31 -1.56 -12.09
C ALA A 297 2.05 -0.50 -12.91
N ALA A 298 3.36 -0.63 -13.06
CA ALA A 298 4.20 0.28 -13.84
C ALA A 298 3.91 0.25 -15.35
N GLN A 299 3.47 -0.89 -15.89
CA GLN A 299 3.09 -1.01 -17.31
C GLN A 299 1.68 -0.48 -17.57
N ALA A 300 0.74 -0.71 -16.65
CA ALA A 300 -0.66 -0.37 -16.85
C ALA A 300 -0.98 1.10 -16.52
N CYS A 301 -0.26 1.69 -15.56
CA CYS A 301 -0.52 3.05 -15.07
C CYS A 301 0.52 4.03 -15.61
N ARG A 302 0.19 5.34 -15.62
CA ARG A 302 1.15 6.36 -16.05
C ARG A 302 2.23 6.60 -14.99
N PRO A 303 3.45 7.01 -15.40
CA PRO A 303 4.47 7.48 -14.48
C PRO A 303 3.91 8.58 -13.55
N HIS A 304 4.26 8.53 -12.27
CA HIS A 304 3.78 9.44 -11.21
C HIS A 304 2.30 9.34 -10.83
N GLU A 305 1.51 8.52 -11.53
CA GLU A 305 0.11 8.21 -11.18
C GLU A 305 0.01 6.91 -10.33
N VAL A 306 1.12 6.40 -9.82
CA VAL A 306 1.14 5.19 -8.96
C VAL A 306 1.75 5.53 -7.62
N SER A 307 1.13 5.04 -6.56
CA SER A 307 1.71 5.01 -5.21
C SER A 307 1.43 3.67 -4.57
N CYS A 308 2.36 3.18 -3.76
CA CYS A 308 2.21 1.89 -3.09
C CYS A 308 2.49 2.05 -1.60
N THR A 309 1.77 1.29 -0.78
CA THR A 309 1.99 1.17 0.65
C THR A 309 2.25 -0.28 1.01
N LEU A 310 3.33 -0.52 1.75
CA LEU A 310 3.56 -1.79 2.41
C LEU A 310 2.75 -1.86 3.71
N GLU A 311 1.62 -2.55 3.66
CA GLU A 311 0.68 -2.69 4.77
C GLU A 311 0.87 -4.05 5.46
N ILE A 312 2.03 -4.21 6.10
CA ILE A 312 2.43 -5.45 6.77
C ILE A 312 2.09 -5.36 8.26
N HIS A 313 1.23 -6.25 8.75
CA HIS A 313 0.82 -6.32 10.16
C HIS A 313 1.30 -7.57 10.87
N GLN A 314 1.59 -8.67 10.16
CA GLN A 314 1.87 -9.95 10.77
C GLN A 314 3.38 -10.17 10.87
N VAL A 315 3.94 -9.80 12.02
CA VAL A 315 5.37 -9.99 12.31
C VAL A 315 5.52 -10.30 13.78
N GLU A 316 6.09 -11.47 14.10
CA GLU A 316 6.45 -11.89 15.45
C GLU A 316 7.97 -11.94 15.59
N GLY A 317 8.50 -11.23 16.57
CA GLY A 317 9.93 -11.24 16.87
C GLY A 317 10.35 -10.03 17.69
N ARG A 318 11.64 -9.96 17.99
CA ARG A 318 12.26 -8.87 18.75
C ARG A 318 13.58 -8.51 18.12
N LEU A 319 13.85 -7.22 18.01
CA LEU A 319 15.13 -6.70 17.54
C LEU A 319 15.63 -5.69 18.58
N PRO A 320 16.84 -5.89 19.15
CA PRO A 320 17.41 -4.95 20.10
C PRO A 320 17.39 -3.51 19.57
N LEU A 321 17.15 -2.54 20.44
CA LEU A 321 16.93 -1.14 20.04
C LEU A 321 18.17 -0.45 19.48
N ALA A 322 19.38 -0.91 19.86
CA ALA A 322 20.65 -0.38 19.40
C ALA A 322 20.71 1.16 19.45
N ASP A 323 20.86 1.82 18.30
CA ASP A 323 20.90 3.27 18.12
C ASP A 323 19.65 4.01 18.62
N ALA A 324 18.51 3.31 18.73
CA ALA A 324 17.25 3.85 19.22
C ALA A 324 17.04 3.68 20.74
N ALA A 325 17.97 3.03 21.46
CA ALA A 325 17.83 2.81 22.91
C ALA A 325 17.64 4.11 23.71
N ARG A 326 18.22 5.21 23.22
CA ARG A 326 18.11 6.55 23.81
C ARG A 326 16.69 7.13 23.82
N LEU A 327 15.76 6.55 23.05
CA LEU A 327 14.34 6.98 23.02
C LEU A 327 13.55 6.40 24.20
N PHE A 328 14.09 5.38 24.88
CA PHE A 328 13.37 4.62 25.92
C PHE A 328 14.05 4.62 27.31
N PRO A 329 14.72 5.70 27.77
CA PRO A 329 15.44 5.70 29.05
C PRO A 329 14.49 5.54 30.25
N HIS A 330 13.22 5.87 30.08
CA HIS A 330 12.17 5.78 31.09
C HIS A 330 11.45 4.43 31.13
N TRP A 331 11.67 3.55 30.13
CA TRP A 331 11.03 2.25 30.08
C TRP A 331 11.82 1.22 30.89
N ARG A 332 11.14 0.52 31.80
CA ARG A 332 11.72 -0.61 32.54
C ARG A 332 11.73 -1.90 31.73
N ASP A 333 10.76 -2.06 30.83
CA ASP A 333 10.62 -3.21 29.93
C ASP A 333 10.53 -2.68 28.49
N THR A 334 11.56 -2.96 27.69
CA THR A 334 11.67 -2.56 26.28
C THR A 334 11.05 -3.55 25.31
N THR A 335 10.37 -4.60 25.78
CA THR A 335 9.86 -5.68 24.93
C THR A 335 8.99 -5.18 23.78
N ASN A 336 8.05 -4.26 24.05
CA ASN A 336 7.20 -3.70 22.99
C ASN A 336 7.97 -2.80 22.02
N ALA A 337 8.97 -2.08 22.49
CA ALA A 337 9.83 -1.26 21.64
C ALA A 337 10.68 -2.15 20.71
N GLU A 338 11.21 -3.26 21.22
CA GLU A 338 11.97 -4.24 20.41
C GLU A 338 11.10 -5.00 19.41
N ARG A 339 9.85 -5.30 19.77
CA ARG A 339 8.85 -5.85 18.84
C ARG A 339 8.50 -4.85 17.73
N MET A 340 8.35 -3.58 18.08
CA MET A 340 8.14 -2.51 17.10
C MET A 340 9.35 -2.33 16.19
N ASN A 341 10.56 -2.35 16.75
CA ASN A 341 11.80 -2.23 15.99
C ASN A 341 11.99 -3.42 15.02
N TYR A 342 11.65 -4.64 15.46
CA TYR A 342 11.65 -5.81 14.58
C TYR A 342 10.64 -5.68 13.44
N TRP A 343 9.41 -5.28 13.74
CA TRP A 343 8.40 -5.04 12.71
C TRP A 343 8.83 -3.99 11.69
N LEU A 344 9.41 -2.87 12.13
CA LEU A 344 9.95 -1.82 11.26
C LEU A 344 11.11 -2.33 10.40
N SER A 345 11.93 -3.26 10.91
CA SER A 345 12.98 -3.93 10.12
C SER A 345 12.38 -4.78 9.00
N VAL A 346 11.33 -5.58 9.29
CA VAL A 346 10.63 -6.38 8.27
C VAL A 346 9.97 -5.49 7.23
N LEU A 347 9.38 -4.36 7.65
CA LEU A 347 8.85 -3.36 6.72
C LEU A 347 9.95 -2.81 5.80
N GLY A 348 11.12 -2.50 6.35
CA GLY A 348 12.29 -2.05 5.59
C GLY A 348 12.80 -3.09 4.59
N GLU A 349 12.86 -4.37 4.95
CA GLU A 349 13.24 -5.46 4.04
C GLU A 349 12.30 -5.57 2.83
N ASN A 350 10.99 -5.46 3.06
CA ASN A 350 10.01 -5.47 1.98
C ASN A 350 10.08 -4.19 1.13
N ALA A 351 10.38 -3.05 1.75
CA ALA A 351 10.56 -1.80 1.00
C ALA A 351 11.78 -1.86 0.07
N MET A 352 12.88 -2.47 0.51
CA MET A 352 14.03 -2.73 -0.35
C MET A 352 13.66 -3.65 -1.52
N LEU A 353 12.90 -4.73 -1.26
CA LEU A 353 12.42 -5.63 -2.31
C LEU A 353 11.57 -4.89 -3.36
N VAL A 354 10.56 -4.12 -2.94
CA VAL A 354 9.70 -3.36 -3.87
C VAL A 354 10.51 -2.31 -4.64
N SER A 355 11.44 -1.61 -3.97
CA SER A 355 12.30 -0.61 -4.60
C SER A 355 13.21 -1.21 -5.67
N GLN A 356 13.72 -2.42 -5.44
CA GLN A 356 14.48 -3.18 -6.44
C GLN A 356 13.60 -3.53 -7.63
N CYS A 357 12.39 -4.06 -7.42
CA CYS A 357 11.45 -4.35 -8.50
C CYS A 357 11.13 -3.11 -9.34
N LEU A 358 10.87 -1.96 -8.69
CA LEU A 358 10.61 -0.70 -9.40
C LEU A 358 11.81 -0.22 -10.24
N THR A 359 13.03 -0.50 -9.78
CA THR A 359 14.26 -0.17 -10.52
C THR A 359 14.44 -1.08 -11.74
N GLU A 360 14.21 -2.39 -11.58
CA GLU A 360 14.34 -3.39 -12.66
C GLU A 360 13.36 -3.15 -13.80
N VAL A 361 12.11 -2.75 -13.49
CA VAL A 361 11.08 -2.48 -14.51
C VAL A 361 11.46 -1.33 -15.44
N ARG A 362 12.32 -0.40 -15.00
CA ARG A 362 12.75 0.74 -15.83
C ARG A 362 13.93 0.42 -16.75
N GLY A 363 14.60 -0.72 -16.56
CA GLY A 363 15.84 -1.07 -17.25
C GLY A 363 17.02 -0.16 -16.89
N PRO A 364 18.26 -0.50 -17.30
CA PRO A 364 19.36 0.46 -17.23
C PRO A 364 19.05 1.62 -18.17
N GLY A 365 18.98 2.84 -17.62
CA GLY A 365 18.87 4.04 -18.45
C GLY A 365 19.97 4.06 -19.53
N PRO A 366 19.75 4.78 -20.65
CA PRO A 366 20.79 4.88 -21.69
C PRO A 366 22.08 5.37 -21.04
N ALA A 367 23.17 4.61 -21.23
CA ALA A 367 24.49 5.03 -20.82
C ALA A 367 24.80 6.35 -21.53
N GLY A 368 24.92 7.43 -20.74
CA GLY A 368 25.30 8.76 -21.22
C GLY A 368 26.73 8.84 -21.72
#